data_AF-A0A528V1J1-F1
#
_entry.id   AF-A0A528V1J1-F1
#
_cell.length_a   1.000
_cell.length_b   1.000
_cell.length_c   1.000
_cell.angle_alpha   90.00
_cell.angle_beta   90.00
_cell.angle_gamma   90.00
#
_symmetry.space_group_name_H-M   'P 1'
#
loop_
_entity.id
_entity.type
_entity.pdbx_description
1 polymer ?
#
loop_
_entity_poly.entity_id
_entity_poly.type
_entity_poly.pdbx_seq_one_letter_code
_entity_poly.pdbx_strand_id
1 'polypeptide(L)' 'GALKDAVPYKPVPPDLLYLSPENLIASLGPREAIDFTPFDAPDAGARKIFHAGSRHGRSFVEERADPNVNVFDVVVKH' A
#
# COMPACT_ATOMS: atom_id res chain seq x y z
N GLY A 1 34.28 -15.84 -29.17
CA GLY A 1 32.93 -15.30 -29.46
C GLY A 1 32.05 -15.80 -28.34
N ALA A 2 31.30 -14.97 -27.61
CA ALA A 2 30.12 -14.26 -28.10
C ALA A 2 29.91 -12.88 -27.43
N LEU A 3 30.91 -12.33 -26.73
CA LEU A 3 30.78 -11.07 -25.98
C LEU A 3 31.14 -9.81 -26.79
N LYS A 4 31.68 -9.98 -28.00
CA LYS A 4 32.22 -8.88 -28.83
C LYS A 4 31.21 -8.21 -29.76
N ASP A 5 29.99 -8.77 -29.88
CA ASP A 5 28.91 -8.27 -30.76
C ASP A 5 27.66 -7.82 -29.97
N ALA A 6 27.76 -7.69 -28.64
CA ALA A 6 26.65 -7.20 -27.83
C ALA A 6 26.55 -5.67 -27.96
N VAL A 7 25.35 -5.18 -28.30
CA VAL A 7 25.07 -3.74 -28.34
C VAL A 7 25.43 -3.14 -26.96
N PRO A 8 26.27 -2.10 -26.91
CA PRO A 8 26.65 -1.48 -25.64
C PRO A 8 25.41 -0.99 -24.90
N TYR A 9 25.15 -1.57 -23.72
CA TYR A 9 24.05 -1.15 -22.88
C TYR A 9 24.39 0.21 -22.23
N LYS A 10 23.68 1.26 -22.65
CA LYS A 10 23.81 2.62 -22.12
C LYS A 10 22.49 2.98 -21.41
N PRO A 11 22.32 2.56 -20.15
CA PRO A 11 21.08 2.83 -19.42
C PRO A 11 20.88 4.33 -19.24
N VAL A 12 19.61 4.73 -19.19
CA VAL A 12 19.24 6.09 -18.80
C VAL A 12 19.58 6.28 -17.31
N PRO A 13 20.20 7.41 -16.92
CA PRO A 13 20.42 7.74 -15.52
C PRO A 13 19.11 7.68 -14.70
N PRO A 14 19.06 7.00 -13.55
CA PRO A 14 17.85 6.82 -12.75
C PRO A 14 17.14 8.14 -12.39
N ASP A 15 17.89 9.22 -12.16
CA ASP A 15 17.36 10.54 -11.80
C ASP A 15 16.54 11.20 -12.92
N LEU A 16 16.64 10.70 -14.16
CA LEU A 16 15.77 11.10 -15.27
C LEU A 16 14.48 10.29 -15.34
N LEU A 17 14.39 9.19 -14.59
CA LEU A 17 13.25 8.28 -14.56
C LEU A 17 12.46 8.38 -13.26
N TYR A 18 13.12 8.73 -12.16
CA TYR A 18 12.54 8.74 -10.82
C TYR A 18 12.82 10.06 -10.10
N LEU A 19 11.87 10.46 -9.26
CA LEU A 19 12.07 11.58 -8.35
C LEU A 19 12.87 11.11 -7.13
N SER A 20 13.82 11.93 -6.69
CA SER A 20 14.38 11.81 -5.35
C SER A 20 13.29 12.07 -4.30
N PRO A 21 13.46 11.62 -3.05
CA PRO A 21 12.52 11.94 -1.97
C PRO A 21 12.28 13.45 -1.81
N GLU A 22 13.33 14.24 -1.98
CA GLU A 22 13.29 15.71 -1.91
C GLU A 22 12.42 16.30 -3.04
N ASN A 23 12.64 15.84 -4.27
CA ASN A 23 11.88 16.29 -5.44
C ASN A 23 10.43 15.84 -5.38
N LEU A 24 10.15 14.67 -4.79
CA LEU A 24 8.79 14.21 -4.55
C LEU A 24 8.07 15.17 -3.60
N ILE A 25 8.67 15.50 -2.45
CA ILE A 25 8.08 16.44 -1.49
C ILE A 25 7.87 17.81 -2.14
N ALA A 26 8.85 18.31 -2.89
CA ALA A 26 8.73 19.58 -3.60
C ALA A 26 7.61 19.55 -4.66
N SER A 27 7.43 18.43 -5.36
CA SER A 27 6.40 18.28 -6.40
C SER A 27 4.97 18.33 -5.86
N LEU A 28 4.76 18.02 -4.57
CA LEU A 28 3.43 18.12 -3.94
C LEU A 28 2.93 19.57 -3.90
N GLY A 29 3.85 20.55 -3.83
CA GLY A 29 3.50 21.97 -3.84
C GLY A 29 2.60 22.33 -2.65
N PRO A 30 1.51 23.10 -2.85
CA PRO A 30 0.63 23.52 -1.76
C PRO A 30 -0.40 22.46 -1.34
N ARG A 31 -0.35 21.25 -1.91
CA ARG A 31 -1.32 20.18 -1.61
C ARG A 31 -1.07 19.61 -0.23
N GLU A 32 -2.15 19.33 0.49
CA GLU A 32 -2.07 18.63 1.77
C GLU A 32 -1.69 17.16 1.55
N ALA A 33 -0.73 16.68 2.34
CA ALA A 33 -0.31 15.28 2.35
C ALA A 33 -0.88 14.60 3.61
N ILE A 34 -1.67 13.54 3.40
CA ILE A 34 -2.33 12.79 4.48
C ILE A 34 -1.81 11.36 4.44
N ASP A 35 -1.32 10.88 5.58
CA ASP A 35 -0.87 9.51 5.75
C ASP A 35 -2.04 8.63 6.20
N PHE A 36 -2.27 7.53 5.49
CA PHE A 36 -3.25 6.51 5.86
C PHE A 36 -2.54 5.33 6.55
N THR A 37 -3.10 4.90 7.68
CA THR A 37 -2.67 3.69 8.40
C THR A 37 -3.89 2.83 8.73
N PRO A 38 -3.80 1.50 8.60
CA PRO A 38 -4.85 0.59 9.05
C PRO A 38 -4.81 0.37 10.57
N PHE A 39 -3.77 0.83 11.25
CA PHE A 39 -3.57 0.64 12.69
C PHE A 39 -3.97 1.89 13.47
N ASP A 40 -4.54 1.65 14.65
CA ASP A 40 -4.72 2.68 15.66
C ASP A 40 -3.37 3.24 16.08
N ALA A 41 -3.28 4.57 16.10
CA ALA A 41 -2.09 5.28 16.55
C ALA A 41 -2.44 6.12 17.78
N PRO A 42 -1.59 6.11 18.83
CA PRO A 42 -1.78 6.99 19.97
C PRO A 42 -1.65 8.44 19.52
N ASP A 43 -2.39 9.34 20.17
CA ASP A 43 -2.23 10.78 19.95
C ASP A 43 -0.83 11.21 20.40
N ALA A 44 0.06 11.36 19.42
CA ALA A 44 1.48 11.65 19.64
C ALA A 44 1.78 13.16 19.67
N GLY A 45 0.75 14.03 19.72
CA GLY A 45 0.87 15.48 19.92
C GLY A 45 1.48 16.28 18.76
N ALA A 46 2.36 15.67 17.95
CA ALA A 46 3.02 16.32 16.81
C ALA A 46 2.17 16.32 15.53
N ARG A 47 1.16 15.44 15.44
CA ARG A 47 0.31 15.28 14.25
C ARG A 47 -1.14 15.06 14.67
N LYS A 48 -2.08 15.72 13.98
CA LYS A 48 -3.51 15.45 14.15
C LYS A 48 -3.83 14.07 13.59
N ILE A 49 -4.39 13.20 14.43
CA ILE A 49 -4.79 11.85 14.05
C ILE A 49 -6.31 11.78 14.04
N PHE A 50 -6.87 11.27 12.94
CA PHE A 50 -8.30 11.05 12.78
C PHE A 50 -8.57 9.56 12.63
N HIS A 51 -9.36 8.99 13.53
CA HIS A 51 -9.82 7.61 13.40
C HIS A 51 -10.97 7.56 12.39
N ALA A 52 -10.80 6.82 11.29
CA ALA A 52 -11.78 6.76 10.19
C ALA A 52 -13.04 5.92 10.52
N GLY A 53 -13.14 5.36 11.73
CA GLY A 53 -14.29 4.58 12.17
C GLY A 53 -14.34 3.16 11.61
N SER A 54 -13.26 2.71 10.95
CA SER A 54 -13.15 1.36 10.43
C SER A 54 -13.20 0.33 11.56
N ARG A 55 -13.68 -0.88 11.21
CA ARG A 55 -13.72 -2.03 12.12
C ARG A 55 -13.18 -3.24 11.38
N HIS A 56 -12.55 -4.15 12.13
CA HIS A 56 -12.15 -5.43 11.57
C HIS A 56 -13.39 -6.20 11.08
N GLY A 57 -13.31 -6.75 9.88
CA GLY A 57 -14.37 -7.61 9.34
C GLY A 57 -14.43 -8.95 10.09
N ARG A 58 -15.60 -9.61 10.13
CA ARG A 58 -15.70 -10.96 10.69
C ARG A 58 -14.80 -11.92 9.90
N SER A 59 -14.01 -12.72 10.61
CA SER A 59 -13.26 -13.83 10.02
C SER A 59 -14.20 -15.01 9.74
N PHE A 60 -14.03 -15.65 8.58
CA PHE A 60 -14.79 -16.85 8.18
C PHE A 60 -13.85 -18.08 8.05
N VAL A 61 -12.80 -18.13 8.88
CA VAL A 61 -11.78 -19.19 8.80
C VAL A 61 -12.37 -20.56 9.13
N GLU A 62 -13.30 -20.63 10.08
CA GLU A 62 -13.94 -21.89 10.48
C GLU A 62 -14.82 -22.46 9.35
N GLU A 63 -15.65 -21.61 8.72
CA GLU A 63 -16.54 -22.00 7.63
C GLU A 63 -15.77 -22.38 6.36
N ARG A 64 -14.58 -21.81 6.14
CA ARG A 64 -13.71 -22.18 5.02
C ARG A 64 -12.94 -23.47 5.26
N ALA A 65 -12.74 -23.86 6.52
CA ALA A 65 -12.07 -25.10 6.87
C ALA A 65 -13.01 -26.31 6.77
N ASP A 66 -14.32 -26.10 6.88
CA ASP A 66 -15.32 -27.15 6.72
C ASP A 66 -15.79 -27.28 5.25
N PRO A 67 -15.46 -28.37 4.54
CA PRO A 67 -15.91 -28.57 3.15
C PRO A 67 -17.42 -28.76 3.00
N ASN A 68 -18.17 -28.94 4.10
CA ASN A 68 -19.62 -29.07 4.10
C ASN A 68 -20.34 -27.73 4.31
N VAL A 69 -19.61 -26.65 4.58
CA VAL A 69 -20.18 -25.32 4.82
C VAL A 69 -19.89 -24.41 3.62
N ASN A 70 -20.94 -23.78 3.10
CA ASN A 70 -20.79 -22.74 2.08
C ASN A 70 -20.60 -21.38 2.76
N VAL A 71 -19.40 -20.80 2.60
CA VAL A 71 -19.06 -19.48 3.15
C VAL A 71 -20.00 -18.36 2.67
N PHE A 72 -20.54 -18.45 1.44
CA PHE A 72 -21.43 -17.42 0.89
C PHE A 72 -22.78 -17.38 1.62
N ASP A 73 -23.33 -18.53 1.97
CA ASP A 73 -24.60 -18.62 2.71
C ASP A 73 -24.48 -18.05 4.13
N VAL A 74 -23.28 -18.06 4.70
CA VAL A 74 -22.99 -17.49 6.03
C VAL A 74 -22.78 -15.98 5.95
N VAL A 75 -22.11 -15.48 4.91
CA VAL A 75 -21.88 -14.04 4.71
C VAL A 75 -23.19 -13.26 4.60
N VAL A 76 -24.22 -13.79 3.92
CA VAL A 76 -25.51 -13.09 3.74
C VAL A 76 -26.28 -12.84 5.06
N LYS A 77 -25.93 -13.54 6.14
CA LYS A 77 -26.61 -13.39 7.45
C LYS A 77 -26.11 -12.20 8.28
N HIS A 78 -25.10 -11.46 7.81
CA HIS A 78 -24.44 -10.37 8.52
C HIS A 78 -24.48 -9.06 7.73
#